data_AF-A0A940LR20-F1
#
_entry.id   AF-A0A940LR20-F1
#
_cell.length_a   1.000
_cell.length_b   1.000
_cell.length_c   1.000
_cell.angle_alpha   90.00
_cell.angle_beta   90.00
_cell.angle_gamma   90.00
#
_symmetry.space_group_name_H-M   'P 1'
#
loop_
_entity.id
_entity.type
_entity.pdbx_description
1 polymer ?
#
loop_
_entity_poly.entity_id
_entity_poly.type
_entity_poly.pdbx_seq_one_letter_code
_entity_poly.pdbx_strand_id
1 'polypeptide(L)'
;MATAAAAAGAARARRQIIAYFHATHAIGAEDAVAYQPQRFVEQRVFDRMLRSGVVRQAGEGRYWLDLDALRAEEERRRRIMVPVLIAVSVAMAVILVLFYR
;
A
#
# COMPACT_ATOMS: atom_id res chain seq x y z
N MET A 1 -7.11 -21.16 0.16
CA MET A 1 -6.22 -20.94 1.34
C MET A 1 -4.82 -20.46 0.96
N ALA A 2 -4.16 -21.04 -0.06
CA ALA A 2 -2.83 -20.60 -0.50
C ALA A 2 -2.74 -19.12 -0.93
N THR A 3 -3.79 -18.58 -1.55
CA THR A 3 -3.88 -17.16 -1.94
C THR A 3 -3.94 -16.20 -0.75
N ALA A 4 -4.63 -16.59 0.33
CA ALA A 4 -4.75 -15.78 1.54
C ALA A 4 -3.43 -15.73 2.33
N ALA A 5 -2.71 -16.86 2.44
CA ALA A 5 -1.40 -16.90 3.08
C ALA A 5 -0.35 -16.07 2.32
N ALA A 6 -0.34 -16.16 0.98
CA ALA A 6 0.52 -15.32 0.14
C ALA A 6 0.20 -13.82 0.28
N ALA A 7 -1.08 -13.46 0.33
CA ALA A 7 -1.51 -12.08 0.55
C ALA A 7 -1.10 -11.55 1.94
N ALA A 8 -1.25 -12.37 2.99
CA ALA A 8 -0.82 -12.02 4.35
C ALA A 8 0.71 -11.82 4.44
N GLY A 9 1.49 -12.69 3.77
CA GLY A 9 2.94 -12.55 3.68
C GLY A 9 3.38 -11.25 2.99
N ALA A 10 2.74 -10.90 1.87
CA ALA A 10 3.01 -9.66 1.16
C ALA A 10 2.64 -8.41 1.98
N ALA A 11 1.51 -8.45 2.71
CA ALA A 11 1.09 -7.36 3.58
C ALA A 11 2.08 -7.14 4.74
N ARG A 12 2.61 -8.22 5.32
CA ARG A 12 3.64 -8.14 6.37
C ARG A 12 4.94 -7.55 5.83
N ALA A 13 5.43 -8.04 4.68
CA ALA A 13 6.63 -7.51 4.03
C ALA A 13 6.50 -6.01 3.74
N ARG A 14 5.35 -5.57 3.19
CA ARG A 14 5.08 -4.14 2.95
C ARG A 14 5.17 -3.32 4.24
N ARG A 15 4.55 -3.77 5.33
CA ARG A 15 4.61 -3.07 6.62
C ARG A 15 6.03 -2.96 7.15
N GLN A 16 6.82 -4.02 7.01
CA GLN A 16 8.20 -4.06 7.48
C GLN A 16 9.11 -3.13 6.67
N ILE A 17 8.94 -3.09 5.35
CA ILE A 17 9.62 -2.13 4.46
C ILE A 17 9.31 -0.70 4.90
N ILE A 18 8.02 -0.35 5.04
CA ILE A 18 7.59 1.00 5.44
C ILE A 18 8.14 1.36 6.83
N ALA A 19 8.07 0.43 7.79
CA ALA A 19 8.59 0.65 9.13
C ALA A 19 10.11 0.91 9.13
N TYR A 20 10.87 0.22 8.26
CA TYR A 20 12.30 0.45 8.10
C TYR A 20 12.58 1.86 7.57
N PHE A 21 11.95 2.25 6.45
CA PHE A 21 12.11 3.59 5.87
C PHE A 21 11.67 4.70 6.83
N HIS A 22 10.63 4.47 7.63
CA HIS A 22 10.17 5.41 8.64
C HIS A 22 11.14 5.49 9.85
N ALA A 23 11.74 4.38 10.26
CA ALA A 23 12.73 4.37 11.33
C ALA A 23 14.00 5.11 10.94
N THR A 24 14.42 5.00 9.67
CA THR A 24 15.58 5.70 9.13
C THR A 24 15.28 7.12 8.63
N HIS A 25 14.06 7.64 8.81
CA HIS A 25 13.63 8.95 8.31
C HIS A 25 13.88 9.16 6.81
N ALA A 26 13.87 8.09 6.01
CA ALA A 26 14.06 8.14 4.57
C ALA A 26 12.76 8.52 3.85
N ILE A 27 12.25 9.71 4.15
CA ILE A 27 10.98 10.28 3.67
C ILE A 27 11.17 11.46 2.70
N GLY A 28 12.43 11.84 2.44
CA GLY A 28 12.84 12.83 1.43
C GLY A 28 13.97 12.28 0.56
N ALA A 29 14.25 12.92 -0.58
CA ALA A 29 15.32 12.51 -1.48
C ALA A 29 16.72 12.70 -0.85
N GLU A 30 16.83 13.70 0.01
CA GLU A 30 17.99 14.05 0.84
C GLU A 30 18.34 12.98 1.87
N ASP A 31 17.32 12.29 2.41
CA ASP A 31 17.45 11.26 3.44
C ASP A 31 17.38 9.84 2.86
N ALA A 32 17.62 9.69 1.55
CA ALA A 32 17.52 8.40 0.90
C ALA A 32 18.54 7.40 1.45
N VAL A 33 18.06 6.21 1.81
CA VAL A 33 18.85 5.16 2.47
C VAL A 33 19.04 3.97 1.52
N ALA A 34 20.21 3.36 1.60
CA ALA A 34 20.48 2.11 0.91
C ALA A 34 19.61 1.00 1.52
N TYR A 35 18.72 0.42 0.71
CA TYR A 35 17.86 -0.68 1.13
C TYR A 35 18.05 -1.87 0.21
N GLN A 36 18.37 -3.02 0.80
CA GLN A 36 18.50 -4.27 0.07
C GLN A 36 17.56 -5.33 0.67
N PRO A 37 16.53 -5.76 -0.08
CA PRO A 37 15.60 -6.77 0.40
C PRO A 37 16.32 -8.12 0.57
N GLN A 38 16.09 -8.80 1.70
CA GLN A 38 16.74 -10.08 2.02
C GLN A 38 15.90 -11.28 1.61
N ARG A 39 14.58 -11.11 1.46
CA ARG A 39 13.64 -12.18 1.14
C ARG A 39 13.01 -11.99 -0.23
N PHE A 40 12.74 -13.07 -0.94
CA PHE A 40 12.10 -13.06 -2.26
C PHE A 40 10.73 -12.34 -2.27
N VAL A 41 9.96 -12.51 -1.18
CA VAL A 41 8.66 -11.84 -1.00
C VAL A 41 8.84 -10.33 -0.80
N GLU A 42 9.85 -9.90 -0.04
CA GLU A 42 10.18 -8.49 0.16
C GLU A 42 10.62 -7.85 -1.14
N GLN A 43 11.47 -8.53 -1.92
CA GLN A 43 11.93 -8.04 -3.22
C GLN A 43 10.74 -7.82 -4.17
N ARG A 44 9.83 -8.79 -4.27
CA ARG A 44 8.63 -8.65 -5.11
C ARG A 44 7.73 -7.50 -4.67
N VAL A 45 7.59 -7.29 -3.36
CA VAL A 45 6.81 -6.17 -2.80
C VAL A 45 7.51 -4.85 -3.04
N PHE A 46 8.82 -4.79 -2.86
CA PHE A 46 9.65 -3.63 -3.11
C PHE A 46 9.60 -3.20 -4.57
N ASP A 47 9.76 -4.12 -5.53
CA ASP A 47 9.61 -3.85 -6.96
C ASP A 47 8.21 -3.36 -7.32
N ARG A 48 7.18 -3.80 -6.57
CA ARG A 48 5.82 -3.28 -6.75
C ARG A 48 5.72 -1.84 -6.25
N MET A 49 6.33 -1.52 -5.11
CA MET A 49 6.34 -0.17 -4.53
C MET A 49 7.17 0.82 -5.36
N LEU A 50 8.24 0.35 -6.01
CA LEU A 50 8.98 1.10 -7.02
C LEU A 50 8.11 1.43 -8.23
N ARG A 51 7.42 0.43 -8.79
CA ARG A 51 6.53 0.63 -9.95
C ARG A 51 5.32 1.51 -9.66
N SER A 52 4.79 1.49 -8.43
CA SER A 52 3.69 2.38 -8.04
C SER A 52 4.14 3.81 -7.72
N GLY A 53 5.45 4.06 -7.67
CA GLY A 53 6.02 5.37 -7.35
C GLY A 53 5.98 5.74 -5.86
N VAL A 54 5.59 4.80 -4.99
CA VAL A 54 5.61 4.99 -3.52
C VAL A 54 7.03 4.98 -2.97
N VAL A 55 7.89 4.18 -3.58
CA VAL A 55 9.34 4.19 -3.32
C VAL A 55 10.02 4.73 -4.56
N ARG A 56 10.85 5.76 -4.40
CA ARG A 56 11.64 6.34 -5.49
C ARG A 56 13.12 6.15 -5.24
N GLN A 57 13.87 5.99 -6.32
CA GLN A 57 15.33 5.89 -6.28
C GLN A 57 15.92 7.32 -6.34
N ALA A 58 16.77 7.67 -5.38
CA ALA A 58 17.49 8.95 -5.38
C ALA A 58 18.86 8.89 -6.08
N GLY A 59 19.39 7.68 -6.29
CA GLY A 59 20.70 7.42 -6.90
C GLY A 59 21.50 6.39 -6.10
N GLU A 60 22.48 5.73 -6.73
CA GLU A 60 23.44 4.80 -6.08
C GLU A 60 22.80 3.69 -5.20
N GLY A 61 21.64 3.16 -5.60
CA GLY A 61 20.94 2.14 -4.80
C GLY A 61 20.32 2.66 -3.50
N ARG A 62 20.20 3.99 -3.35
CA ARG A 62 19.46 4.65 -2.28
C ARG A 62 18.02 4.88 -2.69
N TYR A 63 17.12 4.65 -1.74
CA TYR A 63 15.69 4.75 -1.92
C TYR A 63 15.09 5.61 -0.82
N TRP A 64 14.02 6.31 -1.16
CA TRP A 64 13.23 7.09 -0.23
C TRP A 64 11.74 6.80 -0.46
N LEU A 65 10.98 6.97 0.62
CA LEU A 65 9.53 6.81 0.62
C LEU A 65 8.90 8.16 0.28
N ASP A 66 8.19 8.22 -0.85
CA ASP A 66 7.47 9.41 -1.26
C ASP A 66 6.14 9.47 -0.49
N LEU A 67 6.11 10.28 0.56
CA LEU A 67 4.92 10.45 1.42
C LEU A 67 3.74 11.02 0.65
N ASP A 68 3.98 11.87 -0.35
CA ASP A 68 2.92 12.44 -1.18
C ASP A 68 2.34 11.39 -2.14
N ALA A 69 3.19 10.54 -2.72
CA ALA A 69 2.74 9.40 -3.52
C ALA A 69 2.00 8.36 -2.67
N LEU A 70 2.45 8.10 -1.44
CA LEU A 70 1.77 7.21 -0.50
C LEU A 70 0.37 7.73 -0.15
N ARG A 71 0.26 9.04 0.15
CA ARG A 71 -1.03 9.70 0.39
C ARG A 71 -1.90 9.68 -0.86
N ALA A 72 -1.36 9.96 -2.04
CA ALA A 72 -2.11 9.94 -3.29
C ALA A 72 -2.68 8.55 -3.62
N GLU A 73 -1.95 7.47 -3.30
CA GLU A 73 -2.43 6.10 -3.48
C GLU A 73 -3.55 5.75 -2.49
N GLU A 74 -3.43 6.19 -1.23
CA GLU A 74 -4.50 6.07 -0.22
C GLU A 74 -5.74 6.88 -0.59
N GLU A 75 -5.56 8.10 -1.10
CA GLU A 75 -6.62 9.00 -1.54
C GLU A 75 -7.37 8.42 -2.75
N ARG A 76 -6.64 7.87 -3.73
CA ARG A 76 -7.23 7.15 -4.88
C ARG A 76 -8.05 5.94 -4.42
N ARG A 77 -7.52 5.15 -3.49
CA ARG A 77 -8.25 4.01 -2.91
C ARG A 77 -9.50 4.47 -2.20
N ARG A 78 -9.42 5.51 -1.36
CA ARG A 78 -10.58 6.10 -0.68
C ARG A 78 -11.62 6.62 -1.66
N ARG A 79 -11.21 7.36 -2.70
CA ARG A 79 -12.13 7.89 -3.72
C ARG A 79 -12.93 6.83 -4.44
N ILE A 80 -12.40 5.61 -4.58
CA ILE A 80 -13.12 4.49 -5.23
C ILE A 80 -13.89 3.67 -4.18
N MET A 81 -13.27 3.33 -3.05
CA MET A 81 -13.89 2.47 -2.05
C MET A 81 -15.05 3.14 -1.30
N VAL A 82 -14.94 4.43 -0.99
CA VAL A 82 -15.98 5.17 -0.26
C VAL A 82 -17.33 5.16 -1.00
N PRO A 83 -17.43 5.57 -2.28
CA PRO A 83 -18.71 5.53 -2.99
C PRO A 83 -19.21 4.09 -3.21
N VAL A 84 -18.32 3.12 -3.42
CA VAL A 84 -18.70 1.70 -3.52
C VAL A 84 -19.31 1.19 -2.22
N LEU A 85 -18.70 1.50 -1.08
CA LEU A 85 -19.22 1.09 0.22
C LEU A 85 -20.59 1.72 0.48
N ILE A 86 -20.75 3.02 0.17
CA ILE A 86 -22.04 3.71 0.26
C ILE A 86 -23.08 3.04 -0.64
N ALA A 87 -22.74 2.76 -1.89
CA ALA A 87 -23.65 2.10 -2.84
C ALA A 87 -24.09 0.71 -2.34
N VAL A 88 -23.16 -0.09 -1.79
CA VAL A 88 -23.47 -1.39 -1.20
C VAL A 88 -24.36 -1.25 0.04
N SER A 89 -24.08 -0.29 0.92
CA SER A 89 -24.92 -0.03 2.10
C SER A 89 -26.35 0.38 1.70
N VAL A 90 -26.49 1.26 0.70
CA VAL A 90 -27.80 1.69 0.18
C VAL A 90 -28.53 0.53 -0.47
N ALA A 91 -27.85 -0.26 -1.32
CA ALA A 91 -28.45 -1.43 -1.95
C ALA A 91 -28.96 -2.43 -0.92
N MET A 92 -28.18 -2.70 0.13
CA MET A 92 -28.59 -3.59 1.22
C MET A 92 -29.81 -3.05 1.98
N ALA A 93 -29.84 -1.75 2.26
CA ALA A 93 -31.00 -1.11 2.89
C ALA A 93 -32.26 -1.21 2.02
N VAL A 94 -32.15 -1.01 0.70
CA VAL A 94 -33.26 -1.15 -0.24
C VAL A 94 -33.77 -2.59 -0.28
N ILE A 95 -32.87 -3.58 -0.32
CA ILE A 95 -33.25 -4.99 -0.27
C ILE A 95 -34.00 -5.30 1.02
N LEU A 96 -33.51 -4.84 2.17
CA LEU A 96 -34.21 -5.01 3.45
C LEU A 96 -35.61 -4.39 3.41
N VAL A 97 -35.75 -3.14 2.95
CA VAL A 97 -37.06 -2.48 2.88
C VAL A 97 -38.02 -3.24 1.94
N LEU A 98 -37.54 -3.75 0.81
CA LEU A 98 -38.36 -4.55 -0.10
C LEU A 98 -38.78 -5.90 0.49
N PHE A 99 -37.94 -6.50 1.34
CA PHE A 99 -38.22 -7.79 1.96
C PHE A 99 -39.15 -7.70 3.19
N TYR A 100 -39.13 -6.57 3.89
CA TYR A 100 -39.97 -6.30 5.06
C TYR A 100 -41.31 -5.61 4.74
N ARG A 101 -41.60 -5.39 3.45
CA ARG A 101 -42.84 -4.77 2.96
C ARG A 101 -43.75 -5.82 2.33
#